data_AF-A0A4T0DDN2-F1
#
_entry.id   AF-A0A4T0DDN2-F1
#
_cell.length_a   1.000
_cell.length_b   1.000
_cell.length_c   1.000
_cell.angle_alpha   90.00
_cell.angle_beta   90.00
_cell.angle_gamma   90.00
#
_symmetry.space_group_name_H-M   'P 1'
#
loop_
_entity.id
_entity.type
_entity.pdbx_description
1 polymer ?
#
loop_
_entity_poly.entity_id
_entity_poly.type
_entity_poly.pdbx_seq_one_letter_code
_entity_poly.pdbx_strand_id
1 'polypeptide(L)'
;MTSPEKPAARKTVPAPGYPTPVLRQRHNINGGYFLDQPGFEHVAVLTVGSFVSNEGQEVEFQNINDGFIAAAKAANKTKLIIDLSANGGGTILRLRPLFPNLEPYGGTRFRAHTALDNLGEMYSEAAAPYTHNPNQTDNILAVVESSWNYRSDMDVNGKPFSDWEAKYGPHQHGPSNDSFTSIIRWNLTDPLQKLSSGGIYVSGYQGRSNITNPPWRSEDIILVYDGYCASTCAIFSEFMHRQANVKTIALGGRPTTNPMQGVGGVKGTNSFPLSYIFTSITSALSWSDPWIKKSLNNTVLTQYTQLPMARSGSSPSVNSRDGIRHGDEGNLPLQFLYEPADCRIFYTAAMVVDQSAVWRTVADTVWGKGNACVAGSNNSNGDEVSEIPGFAEEDGGRGSGDEASVDDEGEGERENFLQHISADIDVEEIWEGLQQWDLEDDVVMSGTRGGECITLP
;
A
#
# COMPACT_ATOMS: atom_id res chain seq x y z
N MET A 1 28.32 32.76 3.92
CA MET A 1 27.63 31.66 4.61
C MET A 1 26.25 32.16 4.98
N THR A 2 25.26 31.91 4.12
CA THR A 2 23.85 32.26 4.33
C THR A 2 23.17 31.07 5.00
N SER A 3 22.48 31.32 6.11
CA SER A 3 21.68 30.33 6.82
C SER A 3 20.60 29.77 5.87
N PRO A 4 20.29 28.46 5.90
CA PRO A 4 19.18 27.94 5.10
C PRO A 4 17.87 28.56 5.63
N GLU A 5 17.16 29.23 4.73
CA GLU A 5 15.90 29.89 5.02
C GLU A 5 14.85 28.83 5.39
N LYS A 6 14.24 29.00 6.57
CA LYS A 6 13.16 28.14 7.06
C LYS A 6 12.00 28.24 6.07
N PRO A 7 11.47 27.15 5.49
CA PRO A 7 10.39 27.23 4.53
C PRO A 7 9.21 28.00 5.13
N ALA A 8 8.81 29.11 4.49
CA ALA A 8 7.65 29.87 4.91
C ALA A 8 6.41 28.96 4.80
N ALA A 9 5.74 28.71 5.93
CA ALA A 9 4.47 28.00 5.96
C ALA A 9 3.44 28.81 5.14
N ARG A 10 3.17 28.39 3.90
CA ARG A 10 2.06 28.95 3.11
C ARG A 10 0.78 28.71 3.90
N LYS A 11 -0.01 29.77 4.13
CA LYS A 11 -1.38 29.65 4.67
C LYS A 11 -2.19 28.84 3.68
N THR A 12 -2.40 27.56 3.95
CA THR A 12 -3.16 26.67 3.07
C THR A 12 -4.64 26.81 3.35
N VAL A 13 -5.45 26.99 2.30
CA VAL A 13 -6.90 26.81 2.38
C VAL A 13 -7.18 25.38 2.88
N PRO A 14 -8.02 25.21 3.92
CA PRO A 14 -8.39 23.88 4.41
C PRO A 14 -9.05 23.04 3.30
N ALA A 15 -8.82 21.73 3.30
CA ALA A 15 -9.64 20.84 2.49
C ALA A 15 -11.10 20.91 2.98
N PRO A 16 -12.11 20.73 2.12
CA PRO A 16 -13.51 20.73 2.53
C PRO A 16 -13.75 19.79 3.72
N GLY A 17 -14.36 20.30 4.80
CA GLY A 17 -14.64 19.54 6.03
C GLY A 17 -13.45 19.33 6.99
N TYR A 18 -12.23 19.74 6.62
CA TYR A 18 -11.05 19.65 7.48
C TYR A 18 -10.81 20.97 8.22
N PRO A 19 -10.26 20.93 9.46
CA PRO A 19 -9.82 22.14 10.14
C PRO A 19 -8.58 22.73 9.47
N THR A 20 -8.17 23.92 9.91
CA THR A 20 -6.94 24.56 9.41
C THR A 20 -5.72 23.67 9.73
N PRO A 21 -4.92 23.27 8.73
CA PRO A 21 -3.73 22.46 8.96
C PRO A 21 -2.59 23.30 9.54
N VAL A 22 -1.74 22.66 10.33
CA VAL A 22 -0.43 23.18 10.75
C VAL A 22 0.54 23.14 9.58
N LEU A 23 0.60 22.00 8.90
CA LEU A 23 1.39 21.76 7.69
C LEU A 23 0.59 20.84 6.77
N ARG A 24 0.63 21.06 5.46
CA ARG A 24 -0.10 20.24 4.51
C ARG A 24 0.64 20.15 3.18
N GLN A 25 0.66 18.97 2.60
CA GLN A 25 1.17 18.75 1.25
C GLN A 25 0.18 19.33 0.22
N ARG A 26 0.69 19.91 -0.87
CA ARG A 26 -0.12 20.71 -1.80
C ARG A 26 -1.34 19.98 -2.39
N HIS A 27 -1.26 18.66 -2.57
CA HIS A 27 -2.31 17.80 -3.12
C HIS A 27 -3.10 17.02 -2.05
N ASN A 28 -2.99 17.38 -0.77
CA ASN A 28 -3.68 16.71 0.35
C ASN A 28 -3.28 15.24 0.56
N ILE A 29 -2.10 14.81 0.09
CA ILE A 29 -1.64 13.43 0.27
C ILE A 29 -1.35 13.13 1.74
N ASN A 30 -0.78 14.11 2.45
CA ASN A 30 -0.65 14.11 3.90
C ASN A 30 -0.78 15.52 4.48
N GLY A 31 -1.19 15.58 5.74
CA GLY A 31 -1.35 16.83 6.47
C GLY A 31 -1.31 16.64 7.97
N GLY A 32 -0.80 17.64 8.66
CA GLY A 32 -0.70 17.70 10.10
C GLY A 32 -1.65 18.73 10.69
N TYR A 33 -2.40 18.34 11.71
CA TYR A 33 -3.43 19.15 12.35
C TYR A 33 -3.30 19.09 13.87
N PHE A 34 -3.75 20.14 14.54
CA PHE A 34 -3.95 20.14 15.99
C PHE A 34 -5.44 20.18 16.30
N LEU A 35 -5.85 19.45 17.33
CA LEU A 35 -7.18 19.61 17.91
C LEU A 35 -7.13 20.74 18.93
N ASP A 36 -7.76 21.86 18.59
CA ASP A 36 -7.75 23.07 19.41
C ASP A 36 -9.01 23.22 20.28
N GLN A 37 -9.92 22.24 20.21
CA GLN A 37 -11.13 22.25 21.03
C GLN A 37 -10.81 21.88 22.50
N PRO A 38 -11.55 22.45 23.47
CA PRO A 38 -11.34 22.18 24.89
C PRO A 38 -11.29 20.68 25.22
N GLY A 39 -10.21 20.26 25.89
CA GLY A 39 -10.00 18.88 26.31
C GLY A 39 -9.19 18.02 25.32
N PHE A 40 -8.89 18.52 24.12
CA PHE A 40 -8.13 17.80 23.09
C PHE A 40 -6.79 18.44 22.73
N GLU A 41 -6.36 19.46 23.46
CA GLU A 41 -5.18 20.29 23.16
C GLU A 41 -3.87 19.49 23.17
N HIS A 42 -3.87 18.31 23.76
CA HIS A 42 -2.74 17.40 23.84
C HIS A 42 -2.65 16.44 22.64
N VAL A 43 -3.62 16.48 21.72
CA VAL A 43 -3.73 15.60 20.56
C VAL A 43 -3.23 16.28 19.29
N ALA A 44 -2.35 15.59 18.56
CA ALA A 44 -1.97 15.88 17.19
C ALA A 44 -2.62 14.87 16.24
N VAL A 45 -2.91 15.28 15.00
CA VAL A 45 -3.43 14.39 13.97
C VAL A 45 -2.58 14.47 12.72
N LEU A 46 -2.09 13.32 12.26
CA LEU A 46 -1.45 13.17 10.95
C LEU A 46 -2.42 12.45 10.02
N THR A 47 -2.91 13.13 9.01
CA THR A 47 -3.67 12.50 7.93
C THR A 47 -2.71 12.00 6.88
N VAL A 48 -2.96 10.79 6.38
CA VAL A 48 -2.23 10.21 5.27
C VAL A 48 -3.27 9.63 4.33
N GLY A 49 -3.72 10.43 3.37
CA GLY A 49 -4.69 10.02 2.35
C GLY A 49 -4.07 9.18 1.23
N SER A 50 -2.75 9.18 1.08
CA SER A 50 -2.01 8.28 0.19
C SER A 50 -0.52 8.23 0.59
N PHE A 51 0.15 7.13 0.29
CA PHE A 51 1.61 6.98 0.40
C PHE A 51 2.34 7.38 -0.89
N VAL A 52 1.86 8.44 -1.53
CA VAL A 52 2.31 8.97 -2.83
C VAL A 52 2.18 7.99 -3.99
N SER A 53 1.51 8.43 -5.04
CA SER A 53 1.35 7.68 -6.30
C SER A 53 2.07 8.31 -7.49
N ASN A 54 2.59 9.55 -7.35
CA ASN A 54 3.25 10.29 -8.43
C ASN A 54 4.70 10.63 -8.06
N GLU A 55 5.59 10.44 -9.03
CA GLU A 55 7.01 10.75 -8.89
C GLU A 55 7.26 12.24 -8.54
N GLY A 56 8.20 12.48 -7.63
CA GLY A 56 8.66 13.81 -7.24
C GLY A 56 7.91 14.42 -6.04
N GLN A 57 6.87 13.75 -5.53
CA GLN A 57 6.12 14.22 -4.36
C GLN A 57 6.65 13.65 -3.04
N GLU A 58 7.59 12.71 -3.08
CA GLU A 58 7.94 11.93 -1.90
C GLU A 58 8.88 12.65 -0.94
N VAL A 59 9.74 13.51 -1.48
CA VAL A 59 10.55 14.41 -0.67
C VAL A 59 9.64 15.40 0.07
N GLU A 60 8.63 15.96 -0.62
CA GLU A 60 7.64 16.83 0.01
C GLU A 60 6.85 16.08 1.10
N PHE A 61 6.37 14.87 0.80
CA PHE A 61 5.69 14.02 1.77
C PHE A 61 6.53 13.77 3.04
N GLN A 62 7.80 13.38 2.88
CA GLN A 62 8.72 13.18 4.01
C GLN A 62 8.95 14.47 4.80
N ASN A 63 9.15 15.60 4.11
CA ASN A 63 9.35 16.90 4.75
C ASN A 63 8.11 17.37 5.55
N ILE A 64 6.91 17.12 5.05
CA ILE A 64 5.66 17.43 5.77
C ILE A 64 5.56 16.59 7.05
N ASN A 65 5.90 15.30 6.99
CA ASN A 65 5.92 14.44 8.18
C ASN A 65 6.96 14.92 9.20
N ASP A 66 8.20 15.17 8.77
CA ASP A 66 9.28 15.64 9.65
C ASP A 66 8.94 16.99 10.30
N GLY A 67 8.45 17.94 9.49
CA GLY A 67 8.05 19.26 9.96
C GLY A 67 6.88 19.18 10.93
N PHE A 68 5.89 18.33 10.67
CA PHE A 68 4.73 18.17 11.56
C PHE A 68 5.11 17.50 12.88
N ILE A 69 5.93 16.45 12.85
CA ILE A 69 6.44 15.80 14.06
C ILE A 69 7.19 16.82 14.91
N ALA A 70 8.06 17.63 14.31
CA ALA A 70 8.78 18.69 15.04
C ALA A 70 7.83 19.75 15.63
N ALA A 71 6.81 20.17 14.87
CA ALA A 71 5.81 21.12 15.35
C ALA A 71 4.97 20.56 16.51
N ALA A 72 4.52 19.31 16.41
CA ALA A 72 3.76 18.62 17.43
C ALA A 72 4.57 18.47 18.73
N LYS A 73 5.86 18.12 18.62
CA LYS A 73 6.78 18.09 19.76
C LYS A 73 6.96 19.46 20.41
N ALA A 74 7.16 20.51 19.61
CA ALA A 74 7.30 21.88 20.11
C ALA A 74 6.03 22.39 20.80
N ALA A 75 4.85 21.91 20.37
CA ALA A 75 3.56 22.21 20.96
C ALA A 75 3.17 21.25 22.11
N ASN A 76 4.09 20.41 22.60
CA ASN A 76 3.87 19.44 23.69
C ASN A 76 2.68 18.49 23.45
N LYS A 77 2.43 18.10 22.19
CA LYS A 77 1.39 17.13 21.85
C LYS A 77 1.83 15.75 22.32
N THR A 78 1.09 15.17 23.26
CA THR A 78 1.41 13.89 23.89
C THR A 78 0.75 12.70 23.21
N LYS A 79 -0.28 12.94 22.39
CA LYS A 79 -1.04 11.90 21.68
C LYS A 79 -1.05 12.15 20.18
N LEU A 80 -1.05 11.07 19.39
CA LEU A 80 -1.08 11.13 17.93
C LEU A 80 -2.19 10.24 17.36
N ILE A 81 -3.08 10.84 16.58
CA ILE A 81 -3.97 10.10 15.67
C ILE A 81 -3.30 10.04 14.31
N ILE A 82 -3.24 8.86 13.70
CA ILE A 82 -2.87 8.69 12.30
C ILE A 82 -4.12 8.27 11.55
N ASP A 83 -4.64 9.18 10.74
CA ASP A 83 -5.85 8.96 9.96
C ASP A 83 -5.48 8.44 8.57
N LEU A 84 -5.81 7.16 8.32
CA LEU A 84 -5.58 6.42 7.08
C LEU A 84 -6.88 6.24 6.28
N SER A 85 -7.93 6.99 6.62
CA SER A 85 -9.20 6.95 5.88
C SER A 85 -8.97 7.28 4.40
N ALA A 86 -9.65 6.56 3.51
CA ALA A 86 -9.52 6.65 2.06
C ALA A 86 -8.09 6.38 1.50
N ASN A 87 -7.17 5.79 2.27
CA ASN A 87 -5.80 5.55 1.80
C ASN A 87 -5.64 4.26 0.98
N GLY A 88 -5.63 4.37 -0.35
CA GLY A 88 -5.45 3.22 -1.25
C GLY A 88 -4.02 2.67 -1.36
N GLY A 89 -3.05 3.24 -0.64
CA GLY A 89 -1.63 2.89 -0.72
C GLY A 89 -0.78 3.91 -1.47
N GLY A 90 0.24 3.44 -2.18
CA GLY A 90 1.26 4.28 -2.83
C GLY A 90 2.60 3.56 -2.90
N THR A 91 3.71 4.29 -2.79
CA THR A 91 5.05 3.71 -2.87
C THR A 91 5.45 2.96 -1.59
N ILE A 92 5.90 1.70 -1.71
CA ILE A 92 6.06 0.73 -0.60
C ILE A 92 7.00 1.21 0.54
N LEU A 93 8.14 1.81 0.21
CA LEU A 93 9.22 2.08 1.17
C LEU A 93 9.12 3.45 1.89
N ARG A 94 7.92 4.00 2.05
CA ARG A 94 7.71 5.36 2.58
C ARG A 94 7.36 5.42 4.07
N LEU A 95 7.42 4.28 4.75
CA LEU A 95 6.59 4.01 5.93
C LEU A 95 7.26 4.18 7.29
N ARG A 96 8.42 4.84 7.38
CA ARG A 96 9.12 4.92 8.67
C ARG A 96 9.48 6.32 9.16
N PRO A 97 8.52 7.13 9.63
CA PRO A 97 8.83 8.27 10.48
C PRO A 97 8.70 7.98 11.99
N LEU A 98 7.98 6.93 12.41
CA LEU A 98 7.50 6.84 13.80
C LEU A 98 8.21 5.81 14.69
N PHE A 99 8.67 4.68 14.16
CA PHE A 99 9.40 3.66 14.95
C PHE A 99 10.76 3.32 14.31
N PRO A 100 11.72 4.26 14.33
CA PRO A 100 13.04 4.05 13.76
C PRO A 100 13.90 3.00 14.48
N ASN A 101 13.47 2.52 15.65
CA ASN A 101 14.11 1.46 16.42
C ASN A 101 13.59 0.05 16.11
N LEU A 102 12.47 -0.08 15.38
CA LEU A 102 11.84 -1.36 15.06
C LEU A 102 12.22 -1.85 13.65
N GLU A 103 13.10 -2.84 13.54
CA GLU A 103 13.44 -3.45 12.25
C GLU A 103 12.17 -3.99 11.58
N PRO A 104 11.81 -3.54 10.36
CA PRO A 104 10.55 -3.91 9.75
C PRO A 104 10.71 -5.32 9.17
N TYR A 105 9.81 -6.23 9.55
CA TYR A 105 9.85 -7.57 8.98
C TYR A 105 9.62 -7.53 7.47
N GLY A 106 8.44 -7.06 7.02
CA GLY A 106 8.13 -6.87 5.60
C GLY A 106 8.35 -8.12 4.74
N GLY A 107 8.12 -9.30 5.31
CA GLY A 107 8.31 -10.58 4.62
C GLY A 107 7.36 -10.72 3.44
N THR A 108 7.91 -11.05 2.28
CA THR A 108 7.16 -11.26 1.05
C THR A 108 7.64 -12.51 0.32
N ARG A 109 6.87 -13.01 -0.63
CA ARG A 109 7.30 -14.11 -1.52
C ARG A 109 6.58 -14.01 -2.85
N PHE A 110 7.12 -14.70 -3.85
CA PHE A 110 6.46 -14.88 -5.14
C PHE A 110 5.93 -16.29 -5.25
N ARG A 111 4.92 -16.49 -6.11
CA ARG A 111 4.60 -17.83 -6.61
C ARG A 111 5.74 -18.32 -7.49
N ALA A 112 6.27 -19.51 -7.20
CA ALA A 112 7.37 -20.10 -7.93
C ALA A 112 6.85 -20.85 -9.17
N HIS A 113 7.48 -20.59 -10.31
CA HIS A 113 7.22 -21.24 -11.57
C HIS A 113 8.42 -21.07 -12.51
N THR A 114 8.54 -21.92 -13.52
CA THR A 114 9.71 -21.97 -14.43
C THR A 114 10.07 -20.63 -15.07
N ALA A 115 9.08 -19.80 -15.42
CA ALA A 115 9.37 -18.48 -15.98
C ALA A 115 10.11 -17.55 -14.99
N LEU A 116 9.72 -17.57 -13.71
CA LEU A 116 10.34 -16.75 -12.67
C LEU A 116 11.74 -17.29 -12.34
N ASP A 117 11.90 -18.61 -12.32
CA ASP A 117 13.18 -19.27 -12.07
C ASP A 117 14.23 -18.86 -13.11
N ASN A 118 13.93 -19.10 -14.39
CA ASN A 118 14.81 -18.72 -15.50
C ASN A 118 15.12 -17.22 -15.49
N LEU A 119 14.10 -16.38 -15.23
CA LEU A 119 14.28 -14.92 -15.19
C LEU A 119 15.25 -14.52 -14.07
N GLY A 120 15.13 -15.12 -12.90
CA GLY A 120 15.99 -14.83 -11.77
C GLY A 120 17.43 -15.29 -11.95
N GLU A 121 17.65 -16.45 -12.58
CA GLU A 121 18.99 -16.90 -12.98
C GLU A 121 19.65 -15.87 -13.92
N MET A 122 18.93 -15.48 -14.98
CA MET A 122 19.43 -14.52 -15.98
C MET A 122 19.80 -13.17 -15.35
N TYR A 123 18.91 -12.61 -14.51
CA TYR A 123 19.19 -11.35 -13.82
C TYR A 123 20.34 -11.48 -12.82
N SER A 124 20.41 -12.60 -12.10
CA SER A 124 21.44 -12.84 -11.07
C SER A 124 22.83 -13.06 -11.67
N GLU A 125 22.92 -13.74 -12.82
CA GLU A 125 24.17 -13.92 -13.57
C GLU A 125 24.64 -12.59 -14.14
N ALA A 126 23.75 -11.85 -14.78
CA ALA A 126 24.14 -10.66 -15.49
C ALA A 126 24.33 -9.43 -14.57
N ALA A 127 23.79 -9.48 -13.33
CA ALA A 127 24.15 -8.56 -12.25
C ALA A 127 25.53 -8.86 -11.62
N ALA A 128 26.07 -10.08 -11.75
CA ALA A 128 27.25 -10.53 -11.01
C ALA A 128 28.52 -9.66 -11.19
N PRO A 129 28.80 -9.06 -12.36
CA PRO A 129 29.96 -8.19 -12.54
C PRO A 129 29.84 -6.82 -11.85
N TYR A 130 28.64 -6.45 -11.38
CA TYR A 130 28.32 -5.11 -10.91
C TYR A 130 28.07 -5.06 -9.40
N THR A 131 28.47 -3.95 -8.79
CA THR A 131 28.21 -3.67 -7.38
C THR A 131 26.95 -2.81 -7.23
N HIS A 132 26.23 -2.97 -6.11
CA HIS A 132 25.13 -2.08 -5.71
C HIS A 132 25.68 -0.68 -5.38
N ASN A 133 25.72 0.19 -6.40
CA ASN A 133 26.30 1.53 -6.33
C ASN A 133 25.46 2.47 -7.23
N PRO A 134 25.02 3.64 -6.73
CA PRO A 134 24.23 4.58 -7.53
C PRO A 134 25.00 5.18 -8.73
N ASN A 135 26.34 5.12 -8.74
CA ASN A 135 27.17 5.60 -9.85
C ASN A 135 27.29 4.55 -10.96
N GLN A 136 26.16 4.11 -11.50
CA GLN A 136 26.06 3.16 -12.62
C GLN A 136 25.16 3.74 -13.70
N THR A 137 25.16 3.14 -14.90
CA THR A 137 24.18 3.52 -15.94
C THR A 137 22.80 2.97 -15.58
N ASP A 138 21.75 3.63 -16.07
CA ASP A 138 20.35 3.24 -15.77
C ASP A 138 20.06 1.78 -16.13
N ASN A 139 20.64 1.28 -17.24
CA ASN A 139 20.49 -0.12 -17.63
C ASN A 139 21.13 -1.09 -16.63
N ILE A 140 22.26 -0.73 -16.03
CA ILE A 140 22.91 -1.55 -14.99
C ILE A 140 22.11 -1.47 -13.70
N LEU A 141 21.65 -0.28 -13.32
CA LEU A 141 20.83 -0.08 -12.12
C LEU A 141 19.56 -0.93 -12.18
N ALA A 142 18.83 -0.90 -13.30
CA ALA A 142 17.61 -1.68 -13.52
C ALA A 142 17.80 -3.20 -13.38
N VAL A 143 19.03 -3.69 -13.53
CA VAL A 143 19.38 -5.10 -13.34
C VAL A 143 19.78 -5.39 -11.90
N VAL A 144 20.68 -4.56 -11.36
CA VAL A 144 21.28 -4.76 -10.03
C VAL A 144 20.23 -4.60 -8.93
N GLU A 145 19.35 -3.60 -9.04
CA GLU A 145 18.29 -3.36 -8.05
C GLU A 145 17.05 -4.24 -8.22
N SER A 146 16.96 -4.95 -9.35
CA SER A 146 15.79 -5.78 -9.68
C SER A 146 15.61 -6.88 -8.65
N SER A 147 14.36 -7.12 -8.26
CA SER A 147 14.02 -8.24 -7.37
C SER A 147 14.19 -9.61 -8.01
N TRP A 148 14.48 -9.67 -9.32
CA TRP A 148 14.92 -10.89 -9.99
C TRP A 148 16.38 -11.23 -9.66
N ASN A 149 17.21 -10.28 -9.24
CA ASN A 149 18.57 -10.53 -8.76
C ASN A 149 18.53 -11.02 -7.31
N TYR A 150 19.19 -12.13 -6.97
CA TYR A 150 19.15 -12.60 -5.58
C TYR A 150 19.82 -11.66 -4.57
N ARG A 151 20.69 -10.76 -5.04
CA ARG A 151 21.45 -9.84 -4.19
C ARG A 151 20.68 -8.56 -3.81
N SER A 152 19.52 -8.31 -4.42
CA SER A 152 18.68 -7.14 -4.13
C SER A 152 17.86 -7.27 -2.84
N ASP A 153 17.55 -8.50 -2.45
CA ASP A 153 16.69 -8.81 -1.31
C ASP A 153 17.48 -9.60 -0.25
N MET A 154 16.97 -9.57 0.97
CA MET A 154 17.48 -10.34 2.10
C MET A 154 16.61 -11.55 2.37
N ASP A 155 17.15 -12.55 3.04
CA ASP A 155 16.40 -13.67 3.59
C ASP A 155 15.49 -13.24 4.75
N VAL A 156 14.69 -14.18 5.26
CA VAL A 156 13.78 -13.97 6.40
C VAL A 156 14.49 -13.44 7.65
N ASN A 157 15.77 -13.76 7.83
CA ASN A 157 16.60 -13.33 8.96
C ASN A 157 17.28 -11.96 8.72
N GLY A 158 17.05 -11.33 7.57
CA GLY A 158 17.70 -10.07 7.20
C GLY A 158 19.16 -10.25 6.80
N LYS A 159 19.54 -11.41 6.28
CA LYS A 159 20.89 -11.69 5.74
C LYS A 159 20.84 -11.80 4.21
N PRO A 160 21.95 -11.48 3.51
CA PRO A 160 22.01 -11.71 2.07
C PRO A 160 21.86 -13.20 1.73
N PHE A 161 21.16 -13.51 0.65
CA PHE A 161 21.15 -14.86 0.07
C PHE A 161 22.54 -15.23 -0.47
N SER A 162 22.92 -16.52 -0.39
CA SER A 162 24.18 -17.03 -0.95
C SER A 162 24.18 -17.05 -2.48
N ASP A 163 23.05 -17.46 -3.05
CA ASP A 163 22.83 -17.75 -4.46
C ASP A 163 21.33 -17.64 -4.81
N TRP A 164 21.01 -17.86 -6.10
CA TRP A 164 19.63 -17.83 -6.59
C TRP A 164 18.79 -18.97 -6.04
N GLU A 165 19.33 -20.19 -5.93
CA GLU A 165 18.61 -21.36 -5.40
C GLU A 165 18.09 -21.10 -3.98
N ALA A 166 18.90 -20.48 -3.13
CA ALA A 166 18.50 -20.10 -1.78
C ALA A 166 17.33 -19.10 -1.74
N LYS A 167 17.27 -18.14 -2.70
CA LYS A 167 16.16 -17.18 -2.80
C LYS A 167 14.92 -17.80 -3.45
N TYR A 168 15.10 -18.59 -4.50
CA TYR A 168 14.01 -19.17 -5.28
C TYR A 168 13.27 -20.30 -4.54
N GLY A 169 13.94 -21.06 -3.68
CA GLY A 169 13.35 -22.30 -3.17
C GLY A 169 13.19 -23.31 -4.33
N PRO A 170 12.02 -23.92 -4.56
CA PRO A 170 10.73 -23.52 -4.05
C PRO A 170 10.29 -24.30 -2.81
N HIS A 171 9.37 -23.70 -2.06
CA HIS A 171 8.70 -24.30 -0.91
C HIS A 171 7.22 -24.52 -1.22
N GLN A 172 6.70 -25.69 -0.88
CA GLN A 172 5.28 -26.02 -1.08
C GLN A 172 4.45 -25.46 0.07
N HIS A 173 3.34 -24.79 -0.27
CA HIS A 173 2.40 -24.25 0.71
C HIS A 173 0.95 -24.42 0.23
N GLY A 174 0.03 -24.45 1.20
CA GLY A 174 -1.41 -24.52 0.95
C GLY A 174 -1.92 -25.93 0.63
N PRO A 175 -3.25 -26.11 0.55
CA PRO A 175 -3.89 -27.42 0.40
C PRO A 175 -3.61 -28.09 -0.96
N SER A 176 -3.27 -27.29 -1.98
CA SER A 176 -2.97 -27.77 -3.34
C SER A 176 -1.47 -27.95 -3.61
N ASN A 177 -0.61 -27.83 -2.59
CA ASN A 177 0.86 -27.85 -2.72
C ASN A 177 1.40 -26.87 -3.79
N ASP A 178 0.85 -25.65 -3.83
CA ASP A 178 1.40 -24.58 -4.67
C ASP A 178 2.84 -24.28 -4.24
N SER A 179 3.69 -23.98 -5.23
CA SER A 179 5.11 -23.69 -5.00
C SER A 179 5.35 -22.20 -4.90
N PHE A 180 6.14 -21.78 -3.92
CA PHE A 180 6.49 -20.38 -3.67
C PHE A 180 7.99 -20.21 -3.43
N THR A 181 8.48 -18.99 -3.61
CA THR A 181 9.87 -18.67 -3.29
C THR A 181 10.13 -18.69 -1.79
N SER A 182 11.41 -18.70 -1.40
CA SER A 182 11.78 -18.36 -0.03
C SER A 182 11.20 -17.00 0.35
N ILE A 183 10.92 -16.79 1.63
CA ILE A 183 10.50 -15.47 2.12
C ILE A 183 11.67 -14.51 1.97
N ILE A 184 11.40 -13.38 1.32
CA ILE A 184 12.35 -12.30 1.08
C ILE A 184 11.95 -11.05 1.86
N ARG A 185 12.95 -10.26 2.25
CA ARG A 185 12.81 -8.98 2.95
C ARG A 185 13.57 -7.90 2.19
N TRP A 186 13.09 -6.65 2.29
CA TRP A 186 13.75 -5.50 1.68
C TRP A 186 15.12 -5.23 2.32
N ASN A 187 16.15 -4.99 1.50
CA ASN A 187 17.44 -4.54 1.97
C ASN A 187 17.45 -3.01 2.19
N LEU A 188 17.05 -2.56 3.38
CA LEU A 188 17.03 -1.12 3.70
C LEU A 188 18.43 -0.49 3.87
N THR A 189 19.46 -1.33 3.96
CA THR A 189 20.87 -0.89 3.99
C THR A 189 21.51 -0.83 2.61
N ASP A 190 20.77 -1.15 1.54
CA ASP A 190 21.27 -1.04 0.17
C ASP A 190 21.53 0.43 -0.21
N PRO A 191 22.70 0.79 -0.76
CA PRO A 191 22.94 2.13 -1.32
C PRO A 191 21.92 2.56 -2.40
N LEU A 192 21.33 1.60 -3.11
CA LEU A 192 20.32 1.81 -4.15
C LEU A 192 18.89 1.96 -3.60
N GLN A 193 18.69 1.78 -2.29
CA GLN A 193 17.37 1.87 -1.65
C GLN A 193 16.62 3.16 -2.00
N LYS A 194 17.34 4.27 -2.18
CA LYS A 194 16.76 5.57 -2.55
C LYS A 194 16.05 5.55 -3.91
N LEU A 195 16.48 4.69 -4.86
CA LEU A 195 15.86 4.55 -6.17
C LEU A 195 14.48 3.90 -6.06
N SER A 196 14.40 2.77 -5.35
CA SER A 196 13.14 2.05 -5.11
C SER A 196 12.20 2.76 -4.15
N SER A 197 12.72 3.65 -3.30
CA SER A 197 11.93 4.63 -2.58
C SER A 197 12.07 6.01 -3.21
N GLY A 198 11.95 6.15 -4.53
CA GLY A 198 11.83 7.40 -5.30
C GLY A 198 12.32 8.67 -4.57
N GLY A 199 13.63 8.71 -4.30
CA GLY A 199 14.33 9.89 -3.81
C GLY A 199 14.41 10.11 -2.29
N ILE A 200 13.82 9.29 -1.42
CA ILE A 200 13.96 9.46 0.05
C ILE A 200 14.80 8.37 0.70
N TYR A 201 15.24 8.61 1.93
CA TYR A 201 15.79 7.57 2.79
C TYR A 201 14.76 7.18 3.86
N VAL A 202 14.76 5.92 4.27
CA VAL A 202 13.96 5.42 5.40
C VAL A 202 14.61 5.87 6.71
N SER A 203 13.85 6.37 7.68
CA SER A 203 14.43 6.78 8.97
C SER A 203 15.06 5.57 9.68
N GLY A 204 16.26 5.78 10.25
CA GLY A 204 17.09 4.71 10.81
C GLY A 204 18.12 4.15 9.82
N TYR A 205 18.08 4.50 8.53
CA TYR A 205 19.02 3.99 7.52
C TYR A 205 19.69 5.12 6.74
N GLN A 206 20.87 4.81 6.19
CA GLN A 206 21.60 5.66 5.24
C GLN A 206 21.67 7.12 5.70
N GLY A 207 21.22 8.06 4.85
CA GLY A 207 21.22 9.50 5.12
C GLY A 207 20.31 9.94 6.28
N ARG A 208 19.57 9.02 6.91
CA ARG A 208 18.68 9.27 8.07
C ARG A 208 18.94 8.29 9.23
N SER A 209 20.13 7.69 9.27
CA SER A 209 20.57 6.77 10.32
C SER A 209 20.65 7.40 11.72
N ASN A 210 20.71 8.73 11.81
CA ASN A 210 20.68 9.49 13.05
C ASN A 210 19.31 9.54 13.74
N ILE A 211 18.23 9.22 13.02
CA ILE A 211 16.88 9.16 13.59
C ILE A 211 16.71 7.78 14.21
N THR A 212 16.77 7.70 15.55
CA THR A 212 16.81 6.44 16.29
C THR A 212 15.69 6.29 17.32
N ASN A 213 15.03 7.38 17.70
CA ASN A 213 14.01 7.37 18.75
C ASN A 213 12.61 7.63 18.18
N PRO A 214 11.59 6.86 18.61
CA PRO A 214 10.22 7.12 18.25
C PRO A 214 9.73 8.44 18.88
N PRO A 215 8.95 9.27 18.16
CA PRO A 215 8.45 10.54 18.68
C PRO A 215 7.27 10.38 19.65
N TRP A 216 6.58 9.24 19.65
CA TRP A 216 5.56 8.88 20.65
C TRP A 216 5.75 7.42 21.07
N ARG A 217 5.23 7.06 22.24
CA ARG A 217 5.10 5.65 22.63
C ARG A 217 3.95 5.02 21.85
N SER A 218 3.98 3.70 21.62
CA SER A 218 2.94 3.02 20.83
C SER A 218 1.53 3.22 21.39
N GLU A 219 1.37 3.21 22.72
CA GLU A 219 0.10 3.45 23.41
C GLU A 219 -0.41 4.90 23.34
N ASP A 220 0.44 5.82 22.89
CA ASP A 220 0.08 7.22 22.64
C ASP A 220 -0.31 7.47 21.18
N ILE A 221 -0.32 6.42 20.35
CA ILE A 221 -0.71 6.47 18.94
C ILE A 221 -1.97 5.63 18.72
N ILE A 222 -2.88 6.11 17.86
CA ILE A 222 -4.00 5.33 17.34
C ILE A 222 -4.05 5.44 15.81
N LEU A 223 -4.26 4.31 15.13
CA LEU A 223 -4.54 4.29 13.68
C LEU A 223 -6.04 4.32 13.45
N VAL A 224 -6.50 5.18 12.54
CA VAL A 224 -7.91 5.32 12.18
C VAL A 224 -8.10 4.91 10.72
N TYR A 225 -9.12 4.11 10.48
CA TYR A 225 -9.47 3.56 9.19
C TYR A 225 -10.96 3.73 8.91
N ASP A 226 -11.35 3.58 7.65
CA ASP A 226 -12.74 3.49 7.18
C ASP A 226 -13.00 2.21 6.36
N GLY A 227 -12.06 1.26 6.39
CA GLY A 227 -12.09 0.03 5.59
C GLY A 227 -11.45 0.16 4.22
N TYR A 228 -11.07 1.36 3.77
CA TYR A 228 -10.50 1.56 2.43
C TYR A 228 -9.01 1.19 2.33
N CYS A 229 -8.29 1.21 3.45
CA CYS A 229 -6.84 1.01 3.50
C CYS A 229 -6.38 -0.22 2.68
N ALA A 230 -5.43 0.00 1.76
CA ALA A 230 -4.98 -1.00 0.79
C ALA A 230 -3.48 -0.84 0.43
N SER A 231 -2.90 -1.87 -0.18
CA SER A 231 -1.54 -1.86 -0.74
C SER A 231 -0.51 -1.40 0.31
N THR A 232 0.30 -0.38 0.03
CA THR A 232 1.26 0.19 0.98
C THR A 232 0.63 0.58 2.33
N CYS A 233 -0.65 1.00 2.36
CA CYS A 233 -1.34 1.25 3.64
C CYS A 233 -1.50 -0.03 4.47
N ALA A 234 -1.71 -1.18 3.83
CA ALA A 234 -1.74 -2.47 4.51
C ALA A 234 -0.36 -2.83 5.09
N ILE A 235 0.73 -2.56 4.36
CA ILE A 235 2.10 -2.75 4.86
C ILE A 235 2.37 -1.87 6.08
N PHE A 236 1.98 -0.60 6.01
CA PHE A 236 2.11 0.33 7.13
C PHE A 236 1.34 -0.14 8.34
N SER A 237 0.10 -0.58 8.11
CA SER A 237 -0.77 -1.10 9.15
C SER A 237 -0.18 -2.35 9.80
N GLU A 238 0.40 -3.28 9.04
CA GLU A 238 1.08 -4.44 9.59
C GLU A 238 2.27 -4.02 10.48
N PHE A 239 3.06 -3.04 10.06
CA PHE A 239 4.21 -2.57 10.86
C PHE A 239 3.76 -1.88 12.15
N MET A 240 2.78 -0.98 12.04
CA MET A 240 2.33 -0.19 13.18
C MET A 240 1.48 -1.02 14.14
N HIS A 241 0.50 -1.78 13.64
CA HIS A 241 -0.39 -2.57 14.48
C HIS A 241 0.31 -3.81 15.02
N ARG A 242 0.96 -4.61 14.18
CA ARG A 242 1.47 -5.92 14.60
C ARG A 242 2.88 -5.89 15.16
N GLN A 243 3.78 -5.10 14.60
CA GLN A 243 5.16 -5.04 15.10
C GLN A 243 5.34 -3.95 16.16
N ALA A 244 4.69 -2.80 16.02
CA ALA A 244 4.78 -1.71 16.98
C ALA A 244 3.66 -1.69 18.04
N ASN A 245 2.69 -2.62 17.98
CA ASN A 245 1.57 -2.73 18.92
C ASN A 245 0.70 -1.46 19.04
N VAL A 246 0.54 -0.72 17.94
CA VAL A 246 -0.34 0.45 17.87
C VAL A 246 -1.79 -0.02 17.70
N LYS A 247 -2.69 0.55 18.48
CA LYS A 247 -4.12 0.20 18.43
C LYS A 247 -4.83 0.83 17.22
N THR A 248 -5.95 0.24 16.85
CA THR A 248 -6.66 0.55 15.61
C THR A 248 -8.15 0.82 15.83
N ILE A 249 -8.70 1.79 15.10
CA ILE A 249 -10.13 2.07 15.02
C ILE A 249 -10.59 1.98 13.58
N ALA A 250 -11.68 1.25 13.35
CA ALA A 250 -12.40 1.23 12.08
C ALA A 250 -13.72 2.03 12.18
N LEU A 251 -13.92 2.97 11.26
CA LEU A 251 -15.09 3.80 11.16
C LEU A 251 -16.10 3.22 10.16
N GLY A 252 -17.39 3.28 10.49
CA GLY A 252 -18.48 2.92 9.60
C GLY A 252 -18.68 1.41 9.44
N GLY A 253 -18.79 0.95 8.19
CA GLY A 253 -19.11 -0.43 7.81
C GLY A 253 -20.62 -0.74 7.74
N ARG A 254 -20.96 -2.02 7.50
CA ARG A 254 -22.35 -2.50 7.37
C ARG A 254 -23.16 -2.25 8.66
N PRO A 255 -24.47 -1.94 8.61
CA PRO A 255 -25.29 -1.58 9.78
C PRO A 255 -25.54 -2.78 10.72
N THR A 256 -24.49 -3.25 11.37
CA THR A 256 -24.40 -4.39 12.28
C THR A 256 -23.39 -4.05 13.37
N THR A 257 -23.51 -4.64 14.55
CA THR A 257 -22.55 -4.45 15.67
C THR A 257 -21.40 -5.46 15.63
N ASN A 258 -21.10 -6.04 14.47
CA ASN A 258 -20.00 -6.99 14.33
C ASN A 258 -18.66 -6.25 14.17
N PRO A 259 -17.53 -6.89 14.52
CA PRO A 259 -16.21 -6.34 14.25
C PRO A 259 -15.98 -6.00 12.77
N MET A 260 -15.13 -5.01 12.50
CA MET A 260 -14.76 -4.57 11.16
C MET A 260 -13.24 -4.50 11.07
N GLN A 261 -12.67 -4.99 9.97
CA GLN A 261 -11.25 -4.83 9.70
C GLN A 261 -10.94 -3.41 9.26
N GLY A 262 -9.84 -2.84 9.77
CA GLY A 262 -9.39 -1.51 9.34
C GLY A 262 -8.88 -1.52 7.89
N VAL A 263 -8.11 -2.56 7.54
CA VAL A 263 -7.58 -2.78 6.20
C VAL A 263 -8.52 -3.69 5.42
N GLY A 264 -9.46 -3.10 4.68
CA GLY A 264 -10.42 -3.85 3.85
C GLY A 264 -10.01 -4.02 2.38
N GLY A 265 -8.98 -3.30 1.93
CA GLY A 265 -8.44 -3.43 0.58
C GLY A 265 -7.45 -4.58 0.41
N VAL A 266 -6.75 -4.59 -0.73
CA VAL A 266 -5.70 -5.57 -1.03
C VAL A 266 -4.55 -5.47 -0.01
N LYS A 267 -4.16 -6.59 0.60
CA LYS A 267 -3.01 -6.74 1.52
C LYS A 267 -1.78 -7.37 0.85
N GLY A 268 -1.82 -7.48 -0.48
CA GLY A 268 -0.64 -7.73 -1.32
C GLY A 268 0.41 -6.66 -1.14
N THR A 269 1.68 -7.05 -1.21
CA THR A 269 2.80 -6.17 -0.85
C THR A 269 3.50 -5.56 -2.05
N ASN A 270 3.23 -6.06 -3.26
CA ASN A 270 3.70 -5.44 -4.49
C ASN A 270 2.86 -5.90 -5.70
N SER A 271 2.47 -4.96 -6.56
CA SER A 271 1.77 -5.24 -7.82
C SER A 271 2.69 -4.93 -8.99
N PHE A 272 2.82 -5.86 -9.93
CA PHE A 272 3.56 -5.62 -11.16
C PHE A 272 2.60 -5.41 -12.33
N PRO A 273 2.71 -4.28 -13.04
CA PRO A 273 2.06 -4.11 -14.33
C PRO A 273 2.48 -5.21 -15.30
N LEU A 274 1.57 -5.66 -16.17
CA LEU A 274 1.94 -6.65 -17.20
C LEU A 274 3.03 -6.12 -18.14
N SER A 275 3.10 -4.80 -18.32
CA SER A 275 4.19 -4.15 -19.06
C SER A 275 5.54 -4.37 -18.41
N TYR A 276 5.64 -4.23 -17.09
CA TYR A 276 6.87 -4.48 -16.34
C TYR A 276 7.31 -5.95 -16.43
N ILE A 277 6.36 -6.89 -16.34
CA ILE A 277 6.65 -8.32 -16.50
C ILE A 277 7.17 -8.60 -17.92
N PHE A 278 6.48 -8.08 -18.94
CA PHE A 278 6.89 -8.25 -20.34
C PHE A 278 8.26 -7.62 -20.64
N THR A 279 8.51 -6.41 -20.14
CA THR A 279 9.79 -5.72 -20.35
C THR A 279 10.92 -6.40 -19.58
N SER A 280 10.67 -6.95 -18.38
CA SER A 280 11.69 -7.73 -17.64
C SER A 280 12.17 -8.93 -18.45
N ILE A 281 11.24 -9.67 -19.06
CA ILE A 281 11.55 -10.86 -19.88
C ILE A 281 12.26 -10.47 -21.18
N THR A 282 11.70 -9.52 -21.93
CA THR A 282 12.29 -9.11 -23.22
C THR A 282 13.63 -8.42 -23.04
N SER A 283 13.80 -7.66 -21.96
CA SER A 283 15.10 -7.15 -21.54
C SER A 283 16.00 -8.33 -21.30
N ALA A 284 15.77 -9.20 -20.31
CA ALA A 284 16.63 -10.36 -19.99
C ALA A 284 17.09 -11.11 -21.25
N LEU A 285 16.15 -11.39 -22.15
CA LEU A 285 16.45 -12.01 -23.44
C LEU A 285 17.40 -11.16 -24.28
N SER A 286 17.25 -9.84 -24.42
CA SER A 286 18.10 -9.02 -25.29
C SER A 286 19.61 -9.06 -24.95
N TRP A 287 20.01 -9.05 -23.68
CA TRP A 287 21.41 -9.04 -23.21
C TRP A 287 21.95 -10.44 -22.87
N SER A 288 21.10 -11.47 -22.88
CA SER A 288 21.55 -12.85 -22.72
C SER A 288 22.44 -13.32 -23.87
N ASP A 289 23.38 -14.19 -23.53
CA ASP A 289 24.26 -14.83 -24.50
C ASP A 289 23.45 -15.62 -25.56
N PRO A 290 23.94 -15.71 -26.81
CA PRO A 290 23.26 -16.45 -27.87
C PRO A 290 22.95 -17.92 -27.55
N TRP A 291 23.80 -18.59 -26.75
CA TRP A 291 23.59 -19.99 -26.37
C TRP A 291 22.49 -20.15 -25.32
N ILE A 292 22.39 -19.21 -24.36
CA ILE A 292 21.28 -19.12 -23.39
C ILE A 292 19.97 -18.77 -24.12
N LYS A 293 19.98 -17.83 -25.05
CA LYS A 293 18.81 -17.55 -25.92
C LYS A 293 18.33 -18.82 -26.63
N LYS A 294 19.28 -19.59 -27.17
CA LYS A 294 18.99 -20.83 -27.89
C LYS A 294 18.45 -21.93 -26.96
N SER A 295 18.97 -22.07 -25.74
CA SER A 295 18.43 -23.03 -24.76
C SER A 295 17.02 -22.64 -24.30
N LEU A 296 16.70 -21.34 -24.28
CA LEU A 296 15.42 -20.81 -23.87
C LEU A 296 14.34 -20.77 -24.96
N ASN A 297 14.69 -21.01 -26.24
CA ASN A 297 13.74 -20.91 -27.37
C ASN A 297 12.46 -21.75 -27.22
N ASN A 298 12.54 -22.87 -26.50
CA ASN A 298 11.41 -23.77 -26.25
C ASN A 298 10.81 -23.63 -24.84
N THR A 299 11.17 -22.58 -24.09
CA THR A 299 10.63 -22.32 -22.75
C THR A 299 9.42 -21.41 -22.80
N VAL A 300 8.71 -21.29 -21.67
CA VAL A 300 7.58 -20.37 -21.53
C VAL A 300 7.96 -18.90 -21.75
N LEU A 301 9.24 -18.52 -21.58
CA LEU A 301 9.70 -17.13 -21.74
C LEU A 301 9.49 -16.58 -23.16
N THR A 302 9.57 -17.43 -24.19
CA THR A 302 9.35 -17.00 -25.59
C THR A 302 7.87 -16.93 -25.98
N GLN A 303 6.96 -17.35 -25.09
CA GLN A 303 5.51 -17.33 -25.31
C GLN A 303 4.85 -16.03 -24.83
N TYR A 304 5.57 -15.18 -24.09
CA TYR A 304 5.04 -13.89 -23.63
C TYR A 304 4.81 -12.96 -24.82
N THR A 305 3.61 -12.41 -24.90
CA THR A 305 3.21 -11.48 -25.96
C THR A 305 2.63 -10.20 -25.36
N GLN A 306 2.52 -9.15 -26.17
CA GLN A 306 1.86 -7.91 -25.78
C GLN A 306 0.32 -8.02 -25.78
N LEU A 307 -0.25 -9.16 -26.21
CA LEU A 307 -1.69 -9.32 -26.41
C LEU A 307 -2.53 -9.03 -25.17
N PRO A 308 -2.17 -9.48 -23.93
CA PRO A 308 -2.96 -9.16 -22.74
C PRO A 308 -3.04 -7.66 -22.45
N MET A 309 -1.94 -6.92 -22.70
CA MET A 309 -1.92 -5.47 -22.53
C MET A 309 -2.78 -4.79 -23.60
N ALA A 310 -2.66 -5.20 -24.86
CA ALA A 310 -3.44 -4.65 -25.97
C ALA A 310 -4.95 -4.90 -25.85
N ARG A 311 -5.35 -5.95 -25.10
CA ARG A 311 -6.75 -6.28 -24.83
C ARG A 311 -7.30 -5.70 -23.53
N SER A 312 -6.46 -5.08 -22.71
CA SER A 312 -6.90 -4.49 -21.45
C SER A 312 -7.38 -3.06 -21.69
N GLY A 313 -8.56 -2.71 -21.17
CA GLY A 313 -9.11 -1.34 -21.24
C GLY A 313 -8.48 -0.36 -20.25
N SER A 314 -7.56 -0.83 -19.41
CA SER A 314 -6.80 -0.06 -18.41
C SER A 314 -5.37 -0.60 -18.33
N SER A 315 -4.54 -0.13 -17.39
CA SER A 315 -3.21 -0.70 -17.15
C SER A 315 -3.31 -2.00 -16.33
N PRO A 316 -3.24 -3.20 -16.95
CA PRO A 316 -3.43 -4.44 -16.22
C PRO A 316 -2.23 -4.72 -15.32
N SER A 317 -2.50 -5.24 -14.13
CA SER A 317 -1.46 -5.59 -13.16
C SER A 317 -1.83 -6.86 -12.40
N VAL A 318 -0.81 -7.51 -11.83
CA VAL A 318 -0.98 -8.69 -10.98
C VAL A 318 -0.35 -8.41 -9.63
N ASN A 319 -1.08 -8.77 -8.57
CA ASN A 319 -0.51 -8.81 -7.22
C ASN A 319 0.59 -9.89 -7.21
N SER A 320 1.83 -9.43 -7.27
CA SER A 320 3.00 -10.27 -7.57
C SER A 320 3.65 -10.80 -6.31
N ARG A 321 3.46 -10.12 -5.19
CA ARG A 321 4.04 -10.51 -3.91
C ARG A 321 2.97 -10.66 -2.83
N ASP A 322 2.95 -11.85 -2.26
CA ASP A 322 2.27 -12.07 -1.00
C ASP A 322 2.95 -11.25 0.10
N GLY A 323 2.18 -10.76 1.07
CA GLY A 323 2.71 -10.36 2.37
C GLY A 323 2.58 -11.51 3.34
N ILE A 324 3.62 -11.79 4.12
CA ILE A 324 3.63 -12.83 5.14
C ILE A 324 3.81 -12.16 6.51
N ARG A 325 2.99 -12.56 7.48
CA ARG A 325 3.07 -12.06 8.86
C ARG A 325 4.33 -12.58 9.54
N HIS A 326 4.94 -11.73 10.37
CA HIS A 326 6.09 -12.16 11.18
C HIS A 326 5.67 -13.22 12.18
N GLY A 327 6.38 -14.35 12.20
CA GLY A 327 6.11 -15.46 13.13
C GLY A 327 4.88 -16.31 12.79
N ASP A 328 4.24 -16.11 11.63
CA ASP A 328 3.17 -16.99 11.17
C ASP A 328 3.75 -18.27 10.55
N GLU A 329 3.72 -19.38 11.31
CA GLU A 329 4.18 -20.68 10.85
C GLU A 329 3.36 -21.24 9.68
N GLY A 330 2.08 -20.86 9.60
CA GLY A 330 1.19 -21.26 8.52
C GLY A 330 1.51 -20.57 7.18
N ASN A 331 2.27 -19.48 7.21
CA ASN A 331 2.60 -18.64 6.06
C ASN A 331 1.35 -18.30 5.21
N LEU A 332 0.24 -17.97 5.88
CA LEU A 332 -0.97 -17.55 5.22
C LEU A 332 -0.73 -16.15 4.63
N PRO A 333 -0.90 -15.95 3.31
CA PRO A 333 -0.78 -14.62 2.74
C PRO A 333 -1.76 -13.66 3.41
N LEU A 334 -1.26 -12.47 3.80
CA LEU A 334 -2.04 -11.43 4.47
C LEU A 334 -3.33 -11.10 3.71
N GLN A 335 -3.36 -11.26 2.39
CA GLN A 335 -4.53 -11.08 1.53
C GLN A 335 -5.75 -11.93 1.94
N PHE A 336 -5.52 -13.09 2.54
CA PHE A 336 -6.56 -14.02 2.98
C PHE A 336 -6.80 -13.96 4.49
N LEU A 337 -6.08 -13.11 5.21
CA LEU A 337 -6.21 -12.97 6.65
C LEU A 337 -7.24 -11.88 6.99
N TYR A 338 -8.32 -12.29 7.64
CA TYR A 338 -9.23 -11.36 8.32
C TYR A 338 -8.58 -10.86 9.61
N GLU A 339 -8.58 -9.54 9.81
CA GLU A 339 -8.05 -8.93 11.01
C GLU A 339 -8.95 -7.77 11.46
N PRO A 340 -9.77 -7.95 12.49
CA PRO A 340 -10.64 -6.89 12.98
C PRO A 340 -9.80 -5.76 13.62
N ALA A 341 -10.28 -4.52 13.50
CA ALA A 341 -9.75 -3.42 14.29
C ALA A 341 -10.09 -3.62 15.78
N ASP A 342 -9.28 -3.05 16.67
CA ASP A 342 -9.48 -3.15 18.13
C ASP A 342 -10.81 -2.53 18.56
N CYS A 343 -11.25 -1.49 17.87
CA CYS A 343 -12.53 -0.85 18.08
C CYS A 343 -13.21 -0.44 16.76
N ARG A 344 -14.52 -0.61 16.69
CA ARG A 344 -15.36 -0.11 15.61
C ARG A 344 -16.27 1.02 16.08
N ILE A 345 -16.39 2.09 15.31
CA ILE A 345 -17.25 3.25 15.61
C ILE A 345 -18.14 3.57 14.40
N PHE A 346 -19.42 3.83 14.60
CA PHE A 346 -20.29 4.33 13.52
C PHE A 346 -20.08 5.82 13.26
N TYR A 347 -20.22 6.23 12.00
CA TYR A 347 -20.31 7.65 11.67
C TYR A 347 -21.56 8.27 12.29
N THR A 348 -21.41 9.47 12.84
CA THR A 348 -22.51 10.35 13.22
C THR A 348 -22.73 11.42 12.15
N ALA A 349 -23.88 12.08 12.14
CA ALA A 349 -24.17 13.15 11.17
C ALA A 349 -23.11 14.28 11.21
N ALA A 350 -22.59 14.62 12.39
CA ALA A 350 -21.53 15.62 12.53
C ALA A 350 -20.21 15.15 11.91
N MET A 351 -19.84 13.87 12.11
CA MET A 351 -18.62 13.28 11.57
C MET A 351 -18.60 13.23 10.03
N VAL A 352 -19.76 13.19 9.38
CA VAL A 352 -19.85 13.17 7.91
C VAL A 352 -19.41 14.50 7.27
N VAL A 353 -19.56 15.62 7.98
CA VAL A 353 -19.31 16.97 7.44
C VAL A 353 -18.15 17.69 8.13
N ASP A 354 -17.72 17.23 9.31
CA ASP A 354 -16.62 17.79 10.09
C ASP A 354 -15.62 16.69 10.48
N GLN A 355 -14.47 16.66 9.81
CA GLN A 355 -13.43 15.69 10.11
C GLN A 355 -12.86 15.87 11.53
N SER A 356 -12.89 17.10 12.07
CA SER A 356 -12.46 17.32 13.45
C SER A 356 -13.41 16.67 14.46
N ALA A 357 -14.69 16.45 14.11
CA ALA A 357 -15.62 15.66 14.93
C ALA A 357 -15.26 14.18 14.93
N VAL A 358 -14.73 13.64 13.83
CA VAL A 358 -14.19 12.27 13.77
C VAL A 358 -13.05 12.13 14.76
N TRP A 359 -12.05 13.00 14.66
CA TRP A 359 -10.83 12.90 15.48
C TRP A 359 -11.10 13.13 16.97
N ARG A 360 -12.01 14.05 17.33
CA ARG A 360 -12.45 14.22 18.72
C ARG A 360 -13.16 12.97 19.26
N THR A 361 -14.05 12.36 18.47
CA THR A 361 -14.74 11.12 18.87
C THR A 361 -13.75 9.98 19.10
N VAL A 362 -12.76 9.83 18.20
CA VAL A 362 -11.66 8.87 18.35
C VAL A 362 -10.86 9.14 19.62
N ALA A 363 -10.38 10.38 19.81
CA ALA A 363 -9.57 10.74 20.96
C ALA A 363 -10.31 10.53 22.29
N ASP A 364 -11.59 10.91 22.36
CA ASP A 364 -12.41 10.72 23.56
C ASP A 364 -12.70 9.24 23.85
N THR A 365 -12.82 8.41 22.81
CA THR A 365 -13.01 6.96 22.96
C THR A 365 -11.75 6.27 23.48
N VAL A 366 -10.56 6.69 23.04
CA VAL A 366 -9.30 6.01 23.35
C VAL A 366 -8.65 6.56 24.63
N TRP A 367 -8.66 7.88 24.82
CA TRP A 367 -7.95 8.55 25.92
C TRP A 367 -8.87 9.36 26.85
N GLY A 368 -10.16 9.49 26.50
CA GLY A 368 -11.14 10.24 27.26
C GLY A 368 -12.12 9.35 28.02
N LYS A 369 -13.39 9.77 28.05
CA LYS A 369 -14.48 9.04 28.74
C LYS A 369 -15.55 8.53 27.77
N GLY A 370 -15.31 8.64 26.47
CA GLY A 370 -16.25 8.26 25.42
C GLY A 370 -16.43 6.75 25.32
N ASN A 371 -17.62 6.33 24.91
CA ASN A 371 -18.00 4.92 24.71
C ASN A 371 -18.51 4.64 23.30
N ALA A 372 -17.97 5.32 22.28
CA ALA A 372 -18.45 5.22 20.91
C ALA A 372 -18.16 3.86 20.23
N CYS A 373 -17.41 2.97 20.91
CA CYS A 373 -17.07 1.66 20.40
C CYS A 373 -18.29 0.73 20.39
N VAL A 374 -18.70 0.28 19.20
CA VAL A 374 -19.85 -0.61 19.02
C VAL A 374 -19.46 -2.08 18.86
N ALA A 375 -18.19 -2.36 18.57
CA ALA A 375 -17.63 -3.71 18.47
C ALA A 375 -16.12 -3.69 18.74
N GLY A 376 -15.59 -4.78 19.29
CA GLY A 376 -14.21 -4.87 19.77
C GLY A 376 -14.11 -4.54 21.26
N SER A 377 -12.93 -4.74 21.84
CA SER A 377 -12.69 -4.41 23.25
C SER A 377 -11.88 -3.12 23.34
N ASN A 378 -12.45 -2.10 23.99
CA ASN A 378 -11.71 -0.90 24.43
C ASN A 378 -10.66 -1.21 25.52
N ASN A 379 -10.41 -2.49 25.85
CA ASN A 379 -9.48 -2.88 26.88
C ASN A 379 -8.05 -2.75 26.38
N SER A 380 -7.26 -1.98 27.12
CA SER A 380 -5.85 -1.65 26.91
C SER A 380 -4.87 -2.83 27.01
N ASN A 381 -5.36 -4.08 27.03
CA ASN A 381 -4.53 -5.28 27.03
C ASN A 381 -4.76 -6.01 25.70
N GLY A 382 -3.69 -6.12 24.91
CA GLY A 382 -3.70 -6.91 23.69
C GLY A 382 -3.77 -8.39 24.04
N ASP A 383 -4.98 -8.94 24.03
CA ASP A 383 -5.17 -10.38 24.04
C ASP A 383 -5.16 -10.91 22.60
N GLU A 384 -4.58 -12.11 22.47
CA GLU A 384 -4.46 -12.87 21.23
C GLU A 384 -5.82 -13.02 20.55
N VAL A 385 -5.83 -12.88 19.22
CA VAL A 385 -7.00 -13.16 18.39
C VAL A 385 -7.32 -14.64 18.57
N SER A 386 -8.44 -14.91 19.24
CA SER A 386 -9.08 -16.23 19.31
C SER A 386 -9.31 -16.79 17.91
N GLU A 387 -9.05 -18.09 17.77
CA GLU A 387 -9.22 -18.91 16.58
C GLU A 387 -10.43 -18.51 15.71
N ILE A 388 -10.18 -18.58 14.39
CA ILE A 388 -11.16 -18.41 13.31
C ILE A 388 -12.42 -19.25 13.66
N PRO A 389 -13.63 -18.66 13.73
CA PRO A 389 -14.84 -19.46 13.77
C PRO A 389 -14.89 -20.29 12.49
N GLY A 390 -14.77 -21.61 12.66
CA GLY A 390 -14.71 -22.57 11.57
C GLY A 390 -15.85 -22.35 10.58
N PHE A 391 -15.51 -22.39 9.29
CA PHE A 391 -16.46 -22.86 8.30
C PHE A 391 -16.92 -24.24 8.75
N ALA A 392 -18.16 -24.35 9.22
CA ALA A 392 -18.78 -25.64 9.43
C ALA A 392 -18.82 -26.33 8.06
N GLU A 393 -18.00 -27.37 7.90
CA GLU A 393 -18.21 -28.40 6.88
C GLU A 393 -19.56 -29.04 7.20
N GLU A 394 -20.57 -28.79 6.36
CA GLU A 394 -21.75 -29.64 6.34
C GLU A 394 -21.36 -30.98 5.71
N ASP A 395 -21.09 -31.94 6.58
CA ASP A 395 -20.91 -33.34 6.27
C ASP A 395 -22.08 -33.88 5.43
N GLY A 396 -21.73 -34.50 4.31
CA GLY A 396 -22.65 -35.21 3.43
C GLY A 396 -23.30 -36.41 4.13
N GLY A 397 -24.52 -36.22 4.61
CA GLY A 397 -25.43 -37.28 5.05
C GLY A 397 -26.44 -37.64 3.96
N ARG A 398 -26.23 -38.76 3.25
CA ARG A 398 -27.26 -39.41 2.43
C ARG A 398 -28.43 -39.86 3.32
N GLY A 399 -29.61 -39.29 3.10
CA GLY A 399 -30.89 -39.73 3.63
C GLY A 399 -31.99 -39.57 2.57
N SER A 400 -32.74 -40.64 2.36
CA SER A 400 -33.69 -40.90 1.28
C SER A 400 -35.05 -40.17 1.38
N GLY A 401 -35.61 -39.79 0.22
CA GLY A 401 -37.05 -39.75 -0.09
C GLY A 401 -37.80 -38.46 0.27
N ASP A 402 -38.15 -37.63 -0.72
CA ASP A 402 -39.50 -37.58 -1.32
C ASP A 402 -39.61 -36.37 -2.27
N GLU A 403 -40.26 -36.60 -3.41
CA GLU A 403 -40.54 -35.60 -4.45
C GLU A 403 -41.48 -34.50 -3.93
N ALA A 404 -41.07 -33.24 -4.09
CA ALA A 404 -41.97 -32.10 -4.11
C ALA A 404 -41.49 -31.09 -5.16
N SER A 405 -42.33 -30.88 -6.17
CA SER A 405 -42.22 -29.87 -7.22
C SER A 405 -42.17 -28.46 -6.62
N VAL A 406 -41.22 -27.64 -7.07
CA VAL A 406 -41.18 -26.20 -6.80
C VAL A 406 -41.33 -25.47 -8.13
N ASP A 407 -42.42 -24.69 -8.22
CA ASP A 407 -42.74 -23.78 -9.31
C ASP A 407 -41.78 -22.57 -9.31
N ASP A 408 -41.42 -22.15 -10.51
CA ASP A 408 -40.49 -21.08 -10.82
C ASP A 408 -41.25 -19.74 -10.89
N GLU A 409 -41.29 -19.00 -9.78
CA GLU A 409 -41.75 -17.60 -9.73
C GLU A 409 -40.60 -16.72 -9.21
N GLY A 410 -39.81 -16.16 -10.13
CA GLY A 410 -38.72 -15.25 -9.74
C GLY A 410 -38.04 -14.45 -10.85
N GLU A 411 -38.39 -14.61 -12.14
CA GLU A 411 -37.75 -13.85 -13.23
C GLU A 411 -38.49 -12.55 -13.61
N GLY A 412 -39.73 -12.33 -13.14
CA GLY A 412 -40.55 -11.18 -13.53
C GLY A 412 -40.26 -9.85 -12.81
N GLU A 413 -39.60 -9.86 -11.65
CA GLU A 413 -39.35 -8.63 -10.87
C GLU A 413 -38.00 -7.97 -11.21
N ARG A 414 -37.07 -8.69 -11.84
CA ARG A 414 -35.73 -8.17 -12.16
C ARG A 414 -35.70 -7.34 -13.45
N GLU A 415 -36.59 -7.62 -14.41
CA GLU A 415 -36.70 -6.85 -15.66
C GLU A 415 -37.42 -5.49 -15.47
N ASN A 416 -38.39 -5.39 -14.56
CA ASN A 416 -39.12 -4.14 -14.31
C ASN A 416 -38.28 -3.05 -13.61
N PHE A 417 -37.29 -3.44 -12.81
CA PHE A 417 -36.41 -2.49 -12.11
C PHE A 417 -35.40 -1.81 -13.05
N LEU A 418 -34.94 -2.51 -14.09
CA LEU A 418 -33.97 -1.97 -15.06
C LEU A 418 -34.62 -1.08 -16.12
N GLN A 419 -35.91 -1.26 -16.43
CA GLN A 419 -36.63 -0.38 -17.36
C GLN A 419 -36.93 1.02 -16.79
N HIS A 420 -36.96 1.21 -15.46
CA HIS A 420 -37.31 2.49 -14.84
C HIS A 420 -36.11 3.44 -14.62
N ILE A 421 -34.87 3.00 -14.84
CA ILE A 421 -33.67 3.88 -14.74
C ILE A 421 -33.28 4.45 -16.12
N SER A 422 -33.78 3.87 -17.21
CA SER A 422 -33.35 4.22 -18.58
C SER A 422 -34.19 5.31 -19.26
N ALA A 423 -35.23 5.85 -18.62
CA ALA A 423 -36.17 6.74 -19.31
C ALA A 423 -35.92 8.25 -19.13
N ASP A 424 -35.10 8.70 -18.18
CA ASP A 424 -34.97 10.13 -17.84
C ASP A 424 -33.52 10.63 -17.65
N ILE A 425 -32.53 9.99 -18.27
CA ILE A 425 -31.14 10.51 -18.29
C ILE A 425 -30.74 10.81 -19.73
N ASP A 426 -30.78 12.10 -20.09
CA ASP A 426 -30.24 12.59 -21.35
C ASP A 426 -28.71 12.69 -21.25
N VAL A 427 -28.04 11.71 -21.86
CA VAL A 427 -26.58 11.54 -21.79
C VAL A 427 -25.87 12.57 -22.69
N GLU A 428 -26.57 13.23 -23.63
CA GLU A 428 -25.99 14.29 -24.47
C GLU A 428 -25.89 15.63 -23.73
N GLU A 429 -26.84 15.97 -22.87
CA GLU A 429 -26.82 17.21 -22.05
C GLU A 429 -25.66 17.21 -21.03
N ILE A 430 -25.28 16.03 -20.52
CA ILE A 430 -24.14 15.86 -19.61
C ILE A 430 -22.80 16.04 -20.36
N TRP A 431 -22.74 15.66 -21.63
CA TRP A 431 -21.52 15.81 -22.43
C TRP A 431 -21.29 17.25 -22.92
N GLU A 432 -22.35 17.99 -23.25
CA GLU A 432 -22.23 19.41 -23.60
C GLU A 432 -21.84 20.28 -22.39
N GLY A 433 -22.29 19.92 -21.17
CA GLY A 433 -21.91 20.62 -19.93
C GLY A 433 -20.43 20.50 -19.54
N LEU A 434 -19.72 19.46 -20.01
CA LEU A 434 -18.30 19.25 -19.74
C LEU A 434 -17.36 19.96 -20.74
N GLN A 435 -17.87 20.45 -21.88
CA GLN A 435 -17.08 21.20 -22.87
C GLN A 435 -17.02 22.71 -22.62
N GLN A 436 -17.71 23.24 -21.61
CA GLN A 436 -17.74 24.68 -21.27
C GLN A 436 -16.83 25.11 -20.11
N TRP A 437 -15.91 24.25 -19.66
CA TRP A 437 -14.89 24.67 -18.70
C TRP A 437 -13.63 25.13 -19.44
N ASP A 438 -13.59 26.44 -19.68
CA ASP A 438 -12.46 27.20 -20.24
C ASP A 438 -11.13 26.77 -19.62
N LEU A 439 -10.24 26.26 -20.47
CA LEU A 439 -8.80 26.28 -20.28
C LEU A 439 -8.27 27.54 -20.97
N GLU A 440 -8.17 28.65 -20.22
CA GLU A 440 -7.31 29.76 -20.58
C GLU A 440 -6.24 30.00 -19.50
N ASP A 441 -5.04 30.30 -20.01
CA ASP A 441 -3.80 30.78 -19.38
C ASP A 441 -2.78 29.78 -18.77
N ASP A 442 -1.88 29.38 -19.67
CA ASP A 442 -0.40 29.51 -19.58
C ASP A 442 0.41 28.73 -18.52
N VAL A 443 1.05 27.65 -18.96
CA VAL A 443 2.50 27.45 -18.75
C VAL A 443 3.16 26.95 -20.03
N VAL A 444 3.97 27.84 -20.62
CA VAL A 444 4.91 27.61 -21.71
C VAL A 444 5.97 26.56 -21.32
N MET A 445 5.98 25.41 -22.00
CA MET A 445 7.15 24.53 -22.07
C MET A 445 7.90 24.85 -23.38
N SER A 446 8.93 25.70 -23.29
CA SER A 446 9.86 25.92 -24.38
C SER A 446 10.86 24.77 -24.46
N GLY A 447 10.71 23.95 -25.49
CA GLY A 447 11.72 22.99 -25.93
C GLY A 447 12.61 23.58 -27.03
N THR A 448 13.92 23.37 -26.91
CA THR A 448 14.87 23.22 -28.04
C THR A 448 15.89 22.16 -27.59
N ARG A 449 16.42 21.24 -28.41
CA ARG A 449 16.78 21.32 -29.83
C ARG A 449 17.07 19.91 -30.39
N GLY A 450 16.77 19.72 -31.68
CA GLY A 450 17.20 18.58 -32.52
C GLY A 450 16.02 17.68 -32.90
N GLY A 451 15.35 17.83 -34.04
CA GLY A 451 15.80 18.27 -35.34
C GLY A 451 15.74 17.07 -36.29
N GLU A 452 14.57 16.93 -36.94
CA GLU A 452 14.23 16.13 -38.14
C GLU A 452 13.03 15.19 -37.94
N CYS A 453 11.91 15.60 -38.54
CA CYS A 453 10.74 14.74 -38.78
C CYS A 453 11.09 13.75 -39.89
N ILE A 454 10.99 12.47 -39.59
CA ILE A 454 10.83 11.41 -40.60
C ILE A 454 9.36 10.99 -40.56
N THR A 455 8.61 11.38 -41.58
CA THR A 455 7.33 10.76 -41.95
C THR A 455 7.63 9.51 -42.77
N LEU A 456 7.06 8.37 -42.37
CA LEU A 456 6.97 7.14 -43.17
C LEU A 456 5.63 6.44 -42.86
N PRO A 457 5.13 5.61 -43.79
CA PRO A 457 3.82 5.71 -44.45
C PRO A 457 2.59 5.31 -43.64
#